data_AF-A0A519NUK2-F1
#
_entry.id   AF-A0A519NUK2-F1
#
_cell.length_a   1.000
_cell.length_b   1.000
_cell.length_c   1.000
_cell.angle_alpha   90.00
_cell.angle_beta   90.00
_cell.angle_gamma   90.00
#
_symmetry.space_group_name_H-M   'P 1'
#
loop_
_entity.id
_entity.type
_entity.pdbx_description
1 polymer ?
#
loop_
_entity_poly.entity_id
_entity_poly.type
_entity_poly.pdbx_seq_one_letter_code
_entity_poly.pdbx_strand_id
1 'polypeptide(L)'
;MTRDEFMGRLRRGLVGMPTRAAADIASDYGQHFEDGAADGRSEAEVAAALGDPDRLARELRAEAGARRWDQEQNPAAAAGAIFGLIGLGAIDILILLPIVFPIFGAVLAMLLTGVAVFIGGGFVLIAGSFFGGPGGVLAAVMLGVGLMGLGIFMVGLMALLTKWLIDATVWYARLHYRVLKPALDNQNQA
;
A
#
# COMPACT_ATOMS: atom_id res chain seq x y z
N MET A 1 40.14 32.05 -24.05
CA MET A 1 40.62 31.30 -22.87
C MET A 1 41.61 30.25 -23.34
N THR A 2 42.59 29.90 -22.52
CA THR A 2 43.55 28.82 -22.85
C THR A 2 42.97 27.45 -22.50
N ARG A 3 43.55 26.37 -23.04
CA ARG A 3 43.16 24.99 -22.73
C ARG A 3 43.17 24.74 -21.22
N ASP A 4 44.24 25.12 -20.55
CA ASP A 4 44.41 24.90 -19.10
C ASP A 4 43.33 25.62 -18.27
N GLU A 5 42.95 26.82 -18.69
CA GLU A 5 41.91 27.59 -18.01
C GLU A 5 40.52 26.94 -18.18
N PHE A 6 40.21 26.46 -19.38
CA PHE A 6 38.96 25.74 -19.65
C PHE A 6 38.89 24.43 -18.87
N MET A 7 39.93 23.60 -18.95
CA MET A 7 39.98 22.30 -18.27
C MET A 7 39.98 22.44 -16.74
N GLY A 8 40.63 23.48 -16.21
CA GLY A 8 40.60 23.79 -14.78
C GLY A 8 39.22 24.21 -14.27
N ARG A 9 38.42 24.92 -15.09
CA ARG A 9 37.02 25.24 -14.75
C ARG A 9 36.11 24.02 -14.87
N LEU A 10 36.22 23.26 -15.96
CA LEU A 10 35.45 22.02 -16.16
C LEU A 10 35.66 21.03 -15.02
N ARG A 11 36.91 20.74 -14.63
CA ARG A 11 37.22 19.81 -13.52
C ARG A 11 36.64 20.28 -12.19
N ARG A 12 36.72 21.59 -11.88
CA ARG A 12 36.08 22.16 -10.68
C ARG A 12 34.56 22.02 -10.76
N GLY A 13 33.99 22.26 -11.93
CA GLY A 13 32.57 22.09 -12.20
C GLY A 13 32.09 20.64 -12.09
N LEU A 14 32.96 19.63 -12.21
CA LEU A 14 32.64 18.20 -12.07
C LEU A 14 32.83 17.66 -10.63
N VAL A 15 33.33 18.46 -9.68
CA VAL A 15 33.62 18.05 -8.28
C VAL A 15 32.36 17.60 -7.56
N GLY A 16 32.21 16.29 -7.31
CA GLY A 16 31.05 15.64 -6.69
C GLY A 16 30.36 14.61 -7.60
N MET A 17 30.86 14.39 -8.82
CA MET A 17 30.64 13.17 -9.59
C MET A 17 31.60 12.05 -9.14
N PRO A 18 31.33 10.77 -9.48
CA PRO A 18 32.28 9.68 -9.27
C PRO A 18 33.62 9.97 -9.96
N THR A 19 34.72 9.79 -9.23
CA THR A 19 36.08 10.17 -9.67
C THR A 19 36.45 9.63 -11.05
N ARG A 20 36.05 8.39 -11.35
CA ARG A 20 36.31 7.76 -12.65
C ARG A 20 35.57 8.45 -13.79
N ALA A 21 34.27 8.69 -13.64
CA ALA A 21 33.46 9.36 -14.65
C ALA A 21 33.93 10.81 -14.90
N ALA A 22 34.30 11.54 -13.85
CA ALA A 22 34.85 12.89 -14.00
C ALA A 22 36.21 12.89 -14.73
N ALA A 23 37.04 11.87 -14.50
CA ALA A 23 38.33 11.71 -15.19
C ALA A 23 38.14 11.34 -16.67
N ASP A 24 37.20 10.45 -16.98
CA ASP A 24 36.87 10.03 -18.34
C ASP A 24 36.36 11.24 -19.16
N ILE A 25 35.39 12.00 -18.61
CA ILE A 25 34.90 13.24 -19.23
C ILE A 25 36.03 14.24 -19.47
N ALA A 26 36.89 14.46 -18.47
CA ALA A 26 38.01 15.39 -18.62
C ALA A 26 39.05 14.90 -19.65
N SER A 27 39.16 13.59 -19.86
CA SER A 27 40.02 13.01 -20.89
C SER A 27 39.45 13.28 -22.29
N ASP A 28 38.17 13.02 -22.52
CA ASP A 28 37.50 13.21 -23.81
C ASP A 28 37.57 14.66 -24.29
N TYR A 29 37.24 15.62 -23.40
CA TYR A 29 37.39 17.04 -23.74
C TYR A 29 38.86 17.45 -23.90
N GLY A 30 39.77 16.79 -23.18
CA GLY A 30 41.21 16.97 -23.36
C GLY A 30 41.69 16.59 -24.76
N GLN A 31 41.13 15.51 -25.33
CA GLN A 31 41.39 15.04 -26.70
C GLN A 31 40.82 16.00 -27.74
N HIS A 32 39.62 16.57 -27.53
CA HIS A 32 39.06 17.58 -28.43
C HIS A 32 39.95 18.81 -28.63
N PHE A 33 40.69 19.23 -27.59
CA PHE A 33 41.69 20.29 -27.72
C PHE A 33 42.94 19.85 -28.51
N GLU A 34 43.33 18.58 -28.43
CA GLU A 34 44.45 18.03 -29.18
C GLU A 34 44.09 17.88 -30.67
N ASP A 35 42.89 17.41 -30.97
CA ASP A 35 42.36 17.32 -32.34
C ASP A 35 42.24 18.72 -32.97
N GLY A 36 41.72 19.69 -32.23
CA GLY A 36 41.64 21.07 -32.69
C GLY A 36 43.02 21.68 -32.99
N ALA A 37 44.04 21.35 -32.20
CA ALA A 37 45.41 21.78 -32.45
C ALA A 37 46.01 21.10 -33.71
N ALA A 38 45.69 19.82 -33.94
CA ALA A 38 46.11 19.09 -35.14
C ALA A 38 45.47 19.66 -36.43
N ASP A 39 44.23 20.14 -36.33
CA ASP A 39 43.52 20.84 -37.41
C ASP A 39 43.97 22.30 -37.61
N GLY A 40 44.97 22.76 -36.86
CA GLY A 40 45.51 24.11 -36.96
C GLY A 40 44.64 25.20 -36.33
N ARG A 41 43.63 24.83 -35.51
CA ARG A 41 42.82 25.78 -34.75
C ARG A 41 43.55 26.22 -33.50
N SER A 42 43.39 27.48 -33.14
CA SER A 42 43.92 28.00 -31.87
C SER A 42 43.11 27.48 -30.68
N GLU A 43 43.74 27.34 -29.51
CA GLU A 43 43.05 26.93 -28.28
C GLU A 43 41.85 27.83 -27.94
N ALA A 44 41.96 29.12 -28.27
CA ALA A 44 40.90 30.09 -28.03
C ALA A 44 39.67 29.84 -28.92
N GLU A 45 39.86 29.38 -30.17
CA GLU A 45 38.78 29.02 -31.08
C GLU A 45 38.09 27.72 -30.63
N VAL A 46 38.87 26.72 -30.20
CA VAL A 46 38.32 25.46 -29.69
C VAL A 46 37.50 25.71 -28.42
N ALA A 47 38.01 26.52 -27.50
CA ALA A 47 37.28 26.87 -26.29
C ALA A 47 36.02 27.72 -26.57
N ALA A 48 36.05 28.60 -27.57
CA ALA A 48 34.87 29.35 -28.00
C ALA A 48 33.80 28.44 -28.63
N ALA A 49 34.21 27.39 -29.35
CA ALA A 49 33.31 26.39 -29.92
C ALA A 49 32.67 25.49 -28.84
N LEU A 50 33.41 25.16 -27.79
CA LEU A 50 32.93 24.37 -26.64
C LEU A 50 32.04 25.18 -25.68
N GLY A 51 32.17 26.51 -25.67
CA GLY A 51 31.33 27.41 -24.90
C GLY A 51 31.78 27.60 -23.44
N ASP A 52 30.82 27.77 -22.53
CA ASP A 52 31.09 28.04 -21.11
C ASP A 52 31.33 26.73 -20.32
N PRO A 53 32.55 26.49 -19.79
CA PRO A 53 32.87 25.25 -19.06
C PRO A 53 32.03 25.06 -17.79
N ASP A 54 31.59 26.13 -17.13
CA ASP A 54 30.78 26.03 -15.91
C ASP A 54 29.35 25.57 -16.23
N ARG A 55 28.80 26.03 -17.36
CA ARG A 55 27.50 25.56 -17.87
C ARG A 55 27.58 24.11 -18.33
N LEU A 56 28.62 23.76 -19.09
CA LEU A 56 28.85 22.41 -19.57
C LEU A 56 28.95 21.40 -18.41
N ALA A 57 29.69 21.75 -17.36
CA ALA A 57 29.80 20.91 -16.18
C ALA A 57 28.45 20.69 -15.46
N ARG A 58 27.58 21.71 -15.41
CA ARG A 58 26.23 21.57 -14.86
C ARG A 58 25.36 20.64 -15.69
N GLU A 59 25.41 20.77 -17.01
CA GLU A 59 24.65 19.93 -17.94
C GLU A 59 25.09 18.45 -17.84
N LEU A 60 26.40 18.18 -17.84
CA LEU A 60 26.96 16.84 -17.70
C LEU A 60 26.60 16.18 -16.36
N ARG A 61 26.52 16.97 -15.28
CA ARG A 61 26.07 16.48 -13.96
C ARG A 61 24.59 16.16 -13.93
N ALA A 62 23.77 17.00 -14.54
CA ALA A 62 22.34 16.75 -14.65
C ALA A 62 22.07 15.45 -15.42
N GLU A 63 22.79 15.24 -16.53
CA GLU A 63 22.66 14.03 -17.35
C GLU A 63 23.16 12.78 -16.62
N ALA A 64 24.29 12.86 -15.92
CA ALA A 64 24.81 11.76 -15.13
C ALA A 64 23.92 11.41 -13.92
N GLY A 65 23.30 12.42 -13.30
CA GLY A 65 22.31 12.23 -12.24
C GLY A 65 21.05 11.54 -12.75
N ALA A 66 20.53 11.96 -13.91
CA ALA A 66 19.37 11.34 -14.55
C ALA A 66 19.62 9.89 -14.98
N ARG A 67 20.78 9.59 -15.60
CA ARG A 67 21.15 8.22 -15.98
C ARG A 67 21.35 7.30 -14.78
N ARG A 68 21.83 7.83 -13.65
CA ARG A 68 21.92 7.07 -12.39
C ARG A 68 20.54 6.68 -11.86
N TRP A 69 19.58 7.60 -11.90
CA TRP A 69 18.21 7.31 -11.50
C TRP A 69 17.62 6.15 -12.30
N ASP A 70 17.92 6.11 -13.60
CA ASP A 70 17.47 5.05 -14.52
C ASP A 70 18.18 3.70 -14.26
N GLN A 71 19.46 3.72 -13.89
CA GLN A 71 20.27 2.51 -13.61
C GLN A 71 20.15 1.98 -12.17
N GLU A 72 19.81 2.83 -11.19
CA GLU A 72 19.64 2.47 -9.77
C GLU A 72 18.19 2.06 -9.43
N GLN A 73 17.37 1.71 -10.43
CA GLN A 73 16.21 0.82 -10.23
C GLN A 73 16.70 -0.54 -9.71
N ASN A 74 17.06 -0.59 -8.43
CA ASN A 74 17.67 -1.74 -7.79
C ASN A 74 16.61 -2.83 -7.61
N PRO A 75 16.63 -3.91 -8.40
CA PRO A 75 15.58 -4.94 -8.38
C PRO A 75 15.47 -5.63 -7.02
N ALA A 76 16.56 -5.63 -6.23
CA ALA A 76 16.54 -6.14 -4.86
C ALA A 76 15.75 -5.23 -3.90
N ALA A 77 15.80 -3.91 -4.09
CA ALA A 77 15.01 -2.96 -3.32
C ALA A 77 13.52 -3.05 -3.68
N ALA A 78 13.20 -3.20 -4.97
CA ALA A 78 11.84 -3.44 -5.44
C ALA A 78 11.27 -4.77 -4.90
N ALA A 79 12.05 -5.85 -4.93
CA ALA A 79 11.66 -7.13 -4.34
C ALA A 79 11.43 -7.01 -2.83
N GLY A 80 12.32 -6.32 -2.10
CA GLY A 80 12.16 -6.04 -0.67
C GLY A 80 10.88 -5.27 -0.34
N ALA A 81 10.51 -4.28 -1.16
CA ALA A 81 9.26 -3.54 -1.01
C ALA A 81 8.03 -4.43 -1.24
N ILE A 82 8.06 -5.31 -2.25
CA ILE A 82 6.97 -6.27 -2.52
C ILE A 82 6.82 -7.25 -1.36
N PHE A 83 7.92 -7.83 -0.88
CA PHE A 83 7.90 -8.72 0.29
C PHE A 83 7.43 -8.01 1.56
N GLY A 84 7.83 -6.74 1.74
CA GLY A 84 7.35 -5.91 2.84
C GLY A 84 5.84 -5.65 2.77
N LEU A 85 5.31 -5.39 1.57
CA LEU A 85 3.87 -5.15 1.36
C LEU A 85 3.05 -6.43 1.59
N ILE A 86 3.52 -7.57 1.07
CA ILE A 86 2.90 -8.88 1.30
C ILE A 86 2.97 -9.25 2.79
N GLY A 87 4.13 -9.03 3.43
CA GLY A 87 4.33 -9.30 4.84
C GLY A 87 3.45 -8.43 5.74
N LEU A 88 3.29 -7.16 5.41
CA LEU A 88 2.39 -6.26 6.12
C LEU A 88 0.93 -6.71 5.99
N GLY A 89 0.49 -7.08 4.78
CA GLY A 89 -0.85 -7.65 4.57
C GLY A 89 -1.05 -8.99 5.29
N ALA A 90 -0.03 -9.84 5.33
CA ALA A 90 -0.08 -11.11 6.04
C ALA A 90 -0.20 -10.92 7.57
N ILE A 91 0.53 -9.95 8.14
CA ILE A 91 0.42 -9.61 9.57
C ILE A 91 -0.97 -9.06 9.88
N ASP A 92 -1.51 -8.18 9.03
CA ASP A 92 -2.86 -7.63 9.19
C ASP A 92 -3.90 -8.76 9.20
N ILE A 93 -3.85 -9.68 8.21
CA ILE A 93 -4.75 -10.85 8.17
C ILE A 93 -4.57 -11.74 9.41
N LEU A 94 -3.32 -12.02 9.81
CA LEU A 94 -3.03 -12.90 10.95
C LEU A 94 -3.59 -12.36 12.25
N ILE A 95 -3.61 -11.03 12.44
CA ILE A 95 -4.14 -10.38 13.64
C ILE A 95 -5.66 -10.17 13.53
N LEU A 96 -6.15 -9.73 12.37
CA LEU A 96 -7.55 -9.37 12.15
C LEU A 96 -8.45 -10.62 12.12
N LEU A 97 -8.03 -11.67 11.40
CA LEU A 97 -8.83 -12.87 11.19
C LEU A 97 -9.27 -13.56 12.49
N PRO A 98 -8.40 -13.83 13.49
CA PRO A 98 -8.82 -14.46 14.74
C PRO A 98 -9.72 -13.57 15.60
N ILE A 99 -9.81 -12.26 15.33
CA ILE A 99 -10.73 -11.35 16.02
C ILE A 99 -12.09 -11.35 15.32
N VAL A 100 -12.09 -11.19 14.00
CA VAL A 100 -13.32 -11.04 13.20
C VAL A 100 -14.08 -12.36 13.11
N PHE A 101 -13.39 -13.48 12.90
CA PHE A 101 -14.03 -14.77 12.63
C PHE A 101 -14.89 -15.27 13.80
N PRO A 102 -14.44 -15.25 15.08
CA PRO A 102 -15.28 -15.62 16.21
C PRO A 102 -16.47 -14.69 16.41
N ILE A 103 -16.35 -13.40 16.11
CA ILE A 103 -17.46 -12.44 16.24
C ILE A 103 -18.57 -12.80 15.24
N PHE A 104 -18.23 -13.00 13.97
CA PHE A 104 -19.21 -13.44 12.96
C PHE A 104 -19.79 -14.81 13.30
N GLY A 105 -18.96 -15.74 13.77
CA GLY A 105 -19.39 -17.07 14.21
C GLY A 105 -20.37 -17.01 15.39
N ALA A 106 -20.11 -16.16 16.38
CA ALA A 106 -20.99 -15.98 17.54
C ALA A 106 -22.34 -15.36 17.14
N VAL A 107 -22.34 -14.35 16.27
CA VAL A 107 -23.59 -13.76 15.74
C VAL A 107 -24.41 -14.80 14.99
N LEU A 108 -23.77 -15.59 14.11
CA LEU A 108 -24.44 -16.67 13.38
C LEU A 108 -25.01 -17.73 14.33
N ALA A 109 -24.23 -18.18 15.31
CA ALA A 109 -24.67 -19.15 16.30
C ALA A 109 -25.87 -18.65 17.12
N MET A 110 -25.86 -17.37 17.50
CA MET A 110 -26.96 -16.75 18.24
C MET A 110 -28.22 -16.61 17.38
N LEU A 111 -28.07 -16.34 16.09
CA LEU A 111 -29.17 -16.29 15.13
C LEU A 111 -29.82 -17.66 14.94
N LEU A 112 -29.01 -18.72 14.77
CA LEU A 112 -29.50 -20.10 14.70
C LEU A 112 -30.16 -20.53 16.01
N THR A 113 -29.60 -20.14 17.15
CA THR A 113 -30.19 -20.37 18.47
C THR A 113 -31.56 -19.70 18.58
N GLY A 114 -31.70 -18.45 18.13
CA GLY A 114 -32.99 -17.75 18.12
C GLY A 114 -34.05 -18.47 17.28
N VAL A 115 -33.66 -19.00 16.11
CA VAL A 115 -34.54 -19.82 15.27
C VAL A 115 -34.93 -21.12 15.97
N ALA A 116 -33.98 -21.81 16.60
CA ALA A 116 -34.25 -23.03 17.35
C ALA A 116 -35.18 -22.78 18.54
N VAL A 117 -34.99 -21.67 19.26
CA VAL A 117 -35.86 -21.24 20.37
C VAL A 117 -37.28 -20.94 19.87
N PHE A 118 -37.43 -20.30 18.70
CA PHE A 118 -38.73 -20.07 18.09
C PHE A 118 -39.46 -21.38 17.75
N ILE A 119 -38.77 -22.31 17.09
CA ILE A 119 -39.32 -23.63 16.74
C ILE A 119 -39.66 -24.42 18.01
N GLY A 120 -38.78 -24.42 19.01
CA GLY A 120 -39.00 -25.06 20.31
C GLY A 120 -40.21 -24.46 21.04
N GLY A 121 -40.38 -23.14 21.00
CA GLY A 121 -41.56 -22.47 21.53
C GLY A 121 -42.86 -22.91 20.84
N GLY A 122 -42.84 -23.02 19.52
CA GLY A 122 -43.98 -23.56 18.75
C GLY A 122 -44.30 -25.01 19.10
N PHE A 123 -43.27 -25.83 19.32
CA PHE A 123 -43.46 -27.20 19.79
C PHE A 123 -44.12 -27.23 21.18
N VAL A 124 -43.64 -26.43 22.13
CA VAL A 124 -44.23 -26.37 23.48
C VAL A 124 -45.67 -25.87 23.44
N LEU A 125 -45.98 -24.87 22.60
CA LEU A 125 -47.32 -24.35 22.41
C LEU A 125 -48.32 -25.46 22.03
N ILE A 126 -47.97 -26.25 21.02
CA ILE A 126 -48.84 -27.30 20.47
C ILE A 126 -48.80 -28.55 21.34
N ALA A 127 -47.62 -29.12 21.52
CA ALA A 127 -47.44 -30.43 22.13
C ALA A 127 -47.50 -30.37 23.66
N GLY A 128 -47.01 -29.30 24.28
CA GLY A 128 -46.99 -29.14 25.74
C GLY A 128 -48.38 -29.18 26.38
N SER A 129 -49.41 -28.83 25.62
CA SER A 129 -50.81 -28.93 26.02
C SER A 129 -51.31 -30.38 26.18
N PHE A 130 -50.65 -31.35 25.53
CA PHE A 130 -51.03 -32.78 25.58
C PHE A 130 -50.19 -33.59 26.57
N PHE A 131 -49.00 -33.12 26.94
CA PHE A 131 -48.07 -33.85 27.82
C PHE A 131 -48.29 -33.62 29.32
N GLY A 132 -49.26 -32.79 29.72
CA GLY A 132 -49.62 -32.62 31.13
C GLY A 132 -48.50 -32.01 31.99
N GLY A 133 -47.72 -31.09 31.43
CA GLY A 133 -46.63 -30.43 32.14
C GLY A 133 -47.09 -29.59 33.35
N PRO A 134 -46.15 -29.19 34.24
CA PRO A 134 -46.46 -28.40 35.42
C PRO A 134 -47.13 -27.07 35.03
N GLY A 135 -48.23 -26.72 35.72
CA GLY A 135 -49.04 -25.53 35.43
C GLY A 135 -50.16 -25.72 34.40
N GLY A 136 -50.27 -26.91 33.80
CA GLY A 136 -51.36 -27.27 32.88
C GLY A 136 -51.30 -26.56 31.51
N VAL A 137 -52.39 -26.66 30.76
CA VAL A 137 -52.46 -26.21 29.35
C VAL A 137 -52.17 -24.72 29.20
N LEU A 138 -52.74 -23.87 30.06
CA LEU A 138 -52.55 -22.42 29.98
C LEU A 138 -51.07 -22.04 30.17
N ALA A 139 -50.37 -22.70 31.09
CA ALA A 139 -48.95 -22.46 31.31
C ALA A 139 -48.11 -22.89 30.08
N ALA A 140 -48.42 -24.04 29.47
CA ALA A 140 -47.75 -24.49 28.26
C ALA A 140 -47.95 -23.52 27.08
N VAL A 141 -49.16 -22.99 26.91
CA VAL A 141 -49.47 -22.00 25.88
C VAL A 141 -48.68 -20.71 26.11
N MET A 142 -48.71 -20.16 27.33
CA MET A 142 -47.98 -18.93 27.67
C MET A 142 -46.46 -19.10 27.52
N LEU A 143 -45.92 -20.25 27.92
CA LEU A 143 -44.50 -20.57 27.76
C LEU A 143 -44.13 -20.67 26.28
N GLY A 144 -44.94 -21.36 25.48
CA GLY A 144 -44.73 -21.49 24.04
C GLY A 144 -44.72 -20.13 23.33
N VAL A 145 -45.73 -19.29 23.58
CA VAL A 145 -45.78 -17.92 23.03
C VAL A 145 -44.58 -17.09 23.50
N GLY A 146 -44.21 -17.19 24.78
CA GLY A 146 -43.06 -16.48 25.35
C GLY A 146 -41.74 -16.87 24.68
N LEU A 147 -41.50 -18.17 24.47
CA LEU A 147 -40.32 -18.67 23.76
C LEU A 147 -40.32 -18.24 22.29
N MET A 148 -41.47 -18.27 21.61
CA MET A 148 -41.56 -17.77 20.23
C MET A 148 -41.25 -16.27 20.16
N GLY A 149 -41.79 -15.47 21.09
CA GLY A 149 -41.48 -14.04 21.19
C GLY A 149 -39.99 -13.78 21.44
N LEU A 150 -39.37 -14.55 22.33
CA LEU A 150 -37.92 -14.49 22.60
C LEU A 150 -37.10 -14.86 21.35
N GLY A 151 -37.50 -15.90 20.63
CA GLY A 151 -36.85 -16.32 19.38
C GLY A 151 -36.89 -15.23 18.32
N ILE A 152 -38.06 -14.60 18.10
CA ILE A 152 -38.20 -13.48 17.16
C ILE A 152 -37.32 -12.30 17.59
N PHE A 153 -37.35 -11.95 18.89
CA PHE A 153 -36.53 -10.86 19.43
C PHE A 153 -35.04 -11.12 19.23
N MET A 154 -34.56 -12.32 19.54
CA MET A 154 -33.16 -12.71 19.34
C MET A 154 -32.76 -12.62 17.88
N VAL A 155 -33.55 -13.17 16.96
CA VAL A 155 -33.26 -13.13 15.51
C VAL A 155 -33.27 -11.69 15.00
N GLY A 156 -34.27 -10.89 15.38
CA GLY A 156 -34.36 -9.49 14.98
C GLY A 156 -33.18 -8.65 15.48
N LEU A 157 -32.80 -8.82 16.76
CA LEU A 157 -31.65 -8.13 17.35
C LEU A 157 -30.34 -8.55 16.67
N MET A 158 -30.14 -9.85 16.42
CA MET A 158 -28.95 -10.35 15.73
C MET A 158 -28.89 -9.94 14.26
N ALA A 159 -30.02 -9.79 13.58
CA ALA A 159 -30.06 -9.27 12.22
C ALA A 159 -29.60 -7.80 12.14
N LEU A 160 -30.02 -6.96 13.11
CA LEU A 160 -29.53 -5.59 13.23
C LEU A 160 -28.02 -5.56 13.53
N LEU A 161 -27.56 -6.41 14.44
CA LEU A 161 -26.14 -6.52 14.76
C LEU A 161 -25.31 -6.99 13.54
N THR A 162 -25.86 -7.92 12.75
CA THR A 162 -25.22 -8.39 11.51
C THR A 162 -25.08 -7.25 10.50
N LYS A 163 -26.14 -6.46 10.30
CA LYS A 163 -26.08 -5.27 9.43
C LYS A 163 -24.99 -4.30 9.91
N TRP A 164 -24.98 -4.00 11.21
CA TRP A 164 -23.98 -3.11 11.80
C TRP A 164 -22.55 -3.64 11.63
N LEU A 165 -22.34 -4.95 11.80
CA LEU A 165 -21.04 -5.60 11.66
C LEU A 165 -20.53 -5.56 10.20
N ILE A 166 -21.43 -5.78 9.23
CA ILE A 166 -21.11 -5.62 7.81
C ILE A 166 -20.75 -4.16 7.52
N ASP A 167 -21.56 -3.20 7.98
CA ASP A 167 -21.31 -1.77 7.78
C ASP A 167 -19.96 -1.33 8.41
N ALA A 168 -19.63 -1.85 9.59
CA ALA A 168 -18.34 -1.63 10.27
C ALA A 168 -17.17 -2.22 9.46
N THR A 169 -17.32 -3.43 8.92
CA THR A 169 -16.31 -4.09 8.08
C THR A 169 -16.07 -3.31 6.78
N VAL A 170 -17.14 -2.89 6.11
CA VAL A 170 -17.05 -2.07 4.89
C VAL A 170 -16.46 -0.69 5.19
N TRP A 171 -16.81 -0.09 6.32
CA TRP A 171 -16.19 1.15 6.78
C TRP A 171 -14.68 0.99 7.00
N TYR A 172 -14.26 -0.07 7.68
CA TYR A 172 -12.84 -0.38 7.90
C TYR A 172 -12.08 -0.58 6.58
N ALA A 173 -12.64 -1.37 5.65
CA ALA A 173 -12.04 -1.58 4.33
C ALA A 173 -11.89 -0.25 3.55
N ARG A 174 -12.91 0.62 3.62
CA ARG A 174 -12.85 1.96 2.99
C ARG A 174 -11.82 2.87 3.65
N LEU A 175 -11.66 2.80 4.98
CA LEU A 175 -10.66 3.56 5.70
C LEU A 175 -9.25 3.14 5.25
N HIS A 176 -9.00 1.84 5.19
CA HIS A 176 -7.71 1.29 4.76
C HIS A 176 -7.38 1.72 3.31
N TYR A 177 -8.36 1.62 2.41
CA TYR A 177 -8.20 2.09 1.02
C TYR A 177 -7.93 3.61 0.95
N ARG A 178 -8.64 4.42 1.73
CA ARG A 178 -8.45 5.88 1.75
C ARG A 178 -7.05 6.28 2.22
N VAL A 179 -6.48 5.56 3.17
CA VAL A 179 -5.12 5.80 3.68
C VAL A 179 -4.06 5.34 2.68
N LEU A 180 -4.29 4.24 1.96
CA LEU A 180 -3.34 3.75 0.94
C LEU A 180 -3.36 4.58 -0.34
N LYS A 181 -4.50 5.17 -0.71
CA LYS A 181 -4.66 5.86 -2.00
C LYS A 181 -3.59 6.94 -2.28
N PRO A 182 -3.26 7.87 -1.36
CA PRO A 182 -2.21 8.85 -1.60
C PRO A 182 -0.81 8.24 -1.79
N ALA A 183 -0.52 7.12 -1.13
CA ALA A 183 0.76 6.43 -1.28
C ALA A 183 0.89 5.75 -2.65
N LEU A 184 -0.22 5.21 -3.18
CA LEU A 184 -0.28 4.61 -4.52
C LEU A 184 -0.19 5.68 -5.62
N ASP A 185 -0.88 6.81 -5.45
CA ASP A 185 -0.89 7.91 -6.41
C ASP A 185 0.51 8.57 -6.53
N ASN A 186 1.29 8.62 -5.45
CA ASN A 186 2.67 9.12 -5.45
C ASN A 186 3.67 8.16 -6.13
N GLN A 187 3.43 6.85 -6.11
CA GLN A 187 4.29 5.88 -6.81
C GLN A 187 4.06 5.87 -8.33
N ASN A 188 2.85 6.16 -8.80
CA ASN A 188 2.55 6.24 -10.23
C ASN A 188 3.08 7.53 -10.91
N GLN A 189 3.57 8.49 -10.13
CA GLN A 189 4.11 9.78 -10.62
C GLN A 189 5.65 9.84 -10.61
N ALA A 190 6.31 8.84 -10.05
CA ALA A 190 7.77 8.70 -9.99
C ALA A 190 8.26 7.70 -11.05
#